data_AF-A0ABD3XCP5-F1
#
_entry.id   AF-A0ABD3XCP5-F1
#
_cell.length_a   1.000
_cell.length_b   1.000
_cell.length_c   1.000
_cell.angle_alpha   90.00
_cell.angle_beta   90.00
_cell.angle_gamma   90.00
#
_symmetry.space_group_name_H-M   'P 1'
#
loop_
_entity.id
_entity.type
_entity.pdbx_description
1 polymer ?
#
loop_
_entity_poly.entity_id
_entity_poly.type
_entity_poly.pdbx_seq_one_letter_code
_entity_poly.pdbx_strand_id
1 'polypeptide(L)'
;MPSLQRELSEQSPTQDASLRQLAGEVMELLKKLVGVEDFTKVYAATQKIRAEKRETRKQQRAVKAVSDPEFAAKRKIKKNLAKQVTKKRRIDELRPSRKARKRNYQDVTAD
;
A
#
# COMPACT_ATOMS: atom_id res chain seq x y z
N MET A 1 4.47 18.00 -4.94
CA MET A 1 3.22 17.46 -4.33
C MET A 1 3.28 15.94 -4.13
N PRO A 2 4.03 15.41 -3.14
CA PRO A 2 4.27 13.97 -3.01
C PRO A 2 3.03 13.14 -2.59
N SER A 3 2.10 13.75 -1.85
CA SER A 3 0.86 13.11 -1.37
C SER A 3 -0.15 12.90 -2.50
N LEU A 4 -0.43 13.92 -3.30
CA LEU A 4 -1.33 13.82 -4.47
C LEU A 4 -0.81 12.80 -5.50
N GLN A 5 0.49 12.84 -5.78
CA GLN A 5 1.11 11.89 -6.70
C GLN A 5 1.07 10.44 -6.17
N ARG A 6 1.13 10.24 -4.85
CA ARG A 6 0.95 8.92 -4.25
C ARG A 6 -0.44 8.38 -4.58
N GLU A 7 -1.49 9.15 -4.29
CA GLU A 7 -2.87 8.71 -4.53
C GLU A 7 -3.16 8.41 -6.00
N LEU A 8 -2.54 9.14 -6.93
CA LEU A 8 -2.72 8.87 -8.36
C LEU A 8 -1.98 7.63 -8.88
N SER A 9 -0.90 7.22 -8.22
CA SER A 9 -0.03 6.13 -8.69
C SER A 9 -0.15 4.84 -7.88
N GLU A 10 -0.84 4.87 -6.75
CA GLU A 10 -1.02 3.72 -5.87
C GLU A 10 -2.15 2.83 -6.38
N GLN A 11 -1.82 1.83 -7.20
CA GLN A 11 -2.77 0.79 -7.62
C GLN A 11 -2.98 -0.24 -6.48
N SER A 12 -3.51 0.20 -5.35
CA SER A 12 -3.90 -0.70 -4.27
C SER A 12 -5.34 -1.18 -4.48
N PRO A 13 -5.64 -2.47 -4.30
CA PRO A 13 -7.02 -2.96 -4.30
C PRO A 13 -7.86 -2.41 -3.13
N THR A 14 -7.23 -1.77 -2.14
CA THR A 14 -7.88 -1.12 -1.00
C THR A 14 -8.03 0.39 -1.18
N GLN A 15 -7.81 0.90 -2.39
CA GLN A 15 -7.83 2.34 -2.61
C GLN A 15 -9.27 2.83 -2.77
N ASP A 16 -9.60 3.92 -2.07
CA ASP A 16 -10.91 4.55 -2.19
C ASP A 16 -11.00 5.30 -3.52
N ALA A 17 -11.92 4.88 -4.38
CA ALA A 17 -12.11 5.46 -5.71
C ALA A 17 -12.42 6.97 -5.66
N SER A 18 -13.17 7.40 -4.63
CA SER A 18 -13.50 8.81 -4.38
C SER A 18 -12.25 9.65 -4.07
N LEU A 19 -11.32 9.12 -3.27
CA LEU A 19 -10.09 9.82 -2.90
C LEU A 19 -9.18 10.01 -4.11
N ARG A 20 -9.08 8.99 -4.96
CA ARG A 20 -8.32 9.09 -6.22
C ARG A 20 -8.92 10.11 -7.18
N GLN A 21 -10.25 10.14 -7.30
CA GLN A 21 -10.93 11.11 -8.15
C GLN A 21 -10.67 12.54 -7.65
N LEU A 22 -10.88 12.80 -6.36
CA LEU A 22 -10.63 14.10 -5.74
C LEU A 22 -9.18 14.56 -5.95
N ALA A 23 -8.21 13.67 -5.77
CA ALA A 23 -6.80 13.98 -6.02
C ALA A 23 -6.54 14.37 -7.48
N GLY A 24 -7.24 13.75 -8.44
CA GLY A 24 -7.19 14.11 -9.85
C GLY A 24 -7.76 15.49 -10.12
N GLU A 25 -8.93 15.81 -9.56
CA GLU A 25 -9.59 17.11 -9.69
C GLU A 25 -8.72 18.25 -9.13
N VAL A 26 -8.12 18.05 -7.95
CA VAL A 26 -7.18 19.00 -7.35
C VAL A 26 -5.97 19.22 -8.26
N MET A 27 -5.45 18.15 -8.88
CA MET A 27 -4.29 18.25 -9.75
C MET A 27 -4.60 18.99 -11.05
N GLU A 28 -5.79 18.78 -11.62
CA GLU A 28 -6.30 19.50 -12.78
C GLU A 28 -6.48 20.99 -12.48
N LEU A 29 -7.03 21.32 -11.31
CA LEU A 29 -7.18 22.71 -10.85
C LEU A 29 -5.83 23.40 -10.70
N LEU A 30 -4.85 22.74 -10.09
CA LEU A 30 -3.49 23.26 -9.95
C LEU A 30 -2.81 23.51 -11.31
N LYS A 31 -3.01 22.61 -12.27
CA LYS A 31 -2.47 22.77 -13.63
C LYS A 31 -3.05 24.00 -14.35
N LYS A 32 -4.35 24.26 -14.15
CA LYS A 32 -5.03 25.45 -14.71
C LYS A 32 -4.53 26.76 -14.08
N LEU A 33 -4.26 26.75 -12.77
CA LEU A 33 -3.85 27.95 -12.04
C LEU A 33 -2.40 28.35 -12.30
N VAL A 34 -1.48 27.38 -12.28
CA VAL A 34 -0.03 27.62 -12.35
C VAL A 34 0.49 27.62 -13.81
N GLY A 35 -0.29 27.09 -14.75
CA GLY A 35 0.14 26.88 -16.12
C GLY A 35 0.93 25.59 -16.31
N VAL A 36 0.99 25.12 -17.55
CA VAL A 36 1.48 23.77 -17.88
C VAL A 36 2.98 23.62 -17.63
N GLU A 37 3.77 24.64 -17.94
CA GLU A 37 5.23 24.56 -17.91
C GLU A 37 5.77 24.40 -16.49
N ASP A 38 5.36 25.29 -15.58
CA ASP A 38 5.83 25.27 -14.20
C ASP A 38 5.26 24.11 -13.40
N PHE A 39 4.00 23.75 -13.67
CA PHE A 39 3.43 22.51 -13.14
C PHE A 39 4.26 21.29 -13.54
N THR A 40 4.63 21.17 -14.81
CA THR A 40 5.37 20.00 -15.32
C THR A 40 6.75 19.88 -14.67
N LYS A 41 7.47 21.00 -14.49
CA LYS A 41 8.77 21.02 -13.80
C LYS A 41 8.66 20.49 -12.37
N VAL A 42 7.72 21.03 -11.58
CA VAL A 42 7.52 20.65 -10.17
C VAL A 42 7.00 19.22 -10.04
N TYR A 43 6.14 18.80 -10.97
CA TYR A 43 5.61 17.45 -11.03
C TYR A 43 6.73 16.43 -11.27
N ALA A 44 7.56 16.64 -12.29
CA ALA A 44 8.71 15.79 -12.60
C ALA A 44 9.70 15.68 -11.42
N ALA A 45 10.03 16.82 -10.77
CA ALA A 45 10.90 16.84 -9.60
C ALA A 45 10.31 16.01 -8.44
N THR A 46 9.01 16.13 -8.20
CA THR A 46 8.31 15.33 -7.18
C THR A 46 8.37 13.84 -7.51
N GLN A 47 8.20 13.47 -8.79
CA GLN A 47 8.28 12.07 -9.22
C GLN A 47 9.66 11.48 -8.92
N LYS A 48 10.72 12.22 -9.26
CA LYS A 48 12.11 11.85 -9.02
C LYS A 48 12.38 11.61 -7.53
N ILE A 49 12.03 12.57 -6.67
CA ILE A 49 12.21 12.46 -5.21
C ILE A 49 11.48 11.23 -4.65
N ARG A 50 10.27 10.94 -5.15
CA ARG A 50 9.50 9.77 -4.70
C ARG A 50 10.14 8.46 -5.12
N ALA A 51 10.65 8.38 -6.35
CA ALA A 51 11.37 7.22 -6.86
C ALA A 51 12.67 7.00 -6.05
N GLU A 52 13.47 8.04 -5.86
CA GLU A 52 14.69 8.00 -5.04
C GLU A 52 14.39 7.52 -3.62
N LYS A 53 13.39 8.08 -2.94
CA LYS A 53 12.97 7.60 -1.60
C LYS A 53 12.55 6.13 -1.60
N ARG A 54 12.01 5.59 -2.69
CA ARG A 54 11.68 4.17 -2.81
C ARG A 54 12.94 3.33 -2.94
N GLU A 55 13.89 3.75 -3.77
CA GLU A 55 15.15 3.05 -3.98
C GLU A 55 16.04 3.10 -2.73
N THR A 56 16.17 4.24 -2.07
CA THR A 56 16.93 4.36 -0.82
C THR A 56 16.39 3.41 0.25
N ARG A 57 15.06 3.29 0.39
CA ARG A 57 14.46 2.30 1.30
C ARG A 57 14.76 0.87 0.90
N LYS A 58 14.86 0.53 -0.40
CA LYS A 58 15.27 -0.81 -0.83
C LYS A 58 16.73 -1.08 -0.46
N GLN A 59 17.62 -0.13 -0.75
CA GLN A 59 19.04 -0.21 -0.41
C GLN A 59 19.27 -0.35 1.08
N GLN A 60 18.66 0.52 1.91
CA GLN A 60 18.74 0.43 3.37
C GLN A 60 18.26 -0.92 3.91
N ARG A 61 17.22 -1.51 3.29
CA ARG A 61 16.74 -2.84 3.69
C ARG A 61 17.70 -3.95 3.32
N ALA A 62 18.42 -3.83 2.20
CA ALA A 62 19.43 -4.79 1.79
C ALA A 62 20.66 -4.71 2.71
N VAL A 63 21.17 -3.49 2.96
CA VAL A 63 22.26 -3.25 3.91
C VAL A 63 21.89 -3.77 5.30
N LYS A 64 20.69 -3.44 5.80
CA LYS A 64 20.24 -3.92 7.12
C LYS A 64 20.14 -5.44 7.20
N ALA A 65 19.82 -6.13 6.10
CA ALA A 65 19.76 -7.58 6.11
C ALA A 65 21.13 -8.24 6.29
N VAL A 66 22.20 -7.56 5.86
CA VAL A 66 23.58 -8.00 6.06
C VAL A 66 24.08 -7.59 7.45
N SER A 67 23.81 -6.36 7.88
CA SER A 67 24.31 -5.83 9.16
C SER A 67 23.56 -6.34 10.39
N ASP A 68 22.26 -6.64 10.26
CA ASP A 68 21.36 -7.08 11.34
C ASP A 68 20.43 -8.19 10.81
N PRO A 69 20.93 -9.44 10.78
CA PRO A 69 20.19 -10.57 10.22
C PRO A 69 18.98 -10.97 11.08
N GLU A 70 19.05 -10.79 12.41
CA GLU A 70 17.96 -11.17 13.31
C GLU A 70 16.72 -10.30 13.11
N PHE A 71 16.89 -8.98 13.01
CA PHE A 71 15.78 -8.08 12.69
C PHE A 71 15.18 -8.38 11.31
N ALA A 72 16.03 -8.70 10.32
CA ALA A 72 15.58 -9.10 8.99
C ALA A 72 14.73 -10.38 9.03
N ALA A 73 15.14 -11.38 9.82
CA ALA A 73 14.41 -12.62 10.04
C ALA A 73 13.05 -12.37 10.73
N LYS A 74 13.02 -11.60 11.82
CA LYS A 74 11.77 -11.19 12.51
C LYS A 74 10.81 -10.49 11.56
N ARG A 75 11.31 -9.58 10.71
CA ARG A 75 10.50 -8.90 9.70
C ARG A 75 9.96 -9.85 8.64
N LYS A 76 10.75 -10.86 8.22
CA LYS A 76 10.32 -11.90 7.28
C LYS A 76 9.18 -12.74 7.85
N ILE A 77 9.31 -13.16 9.11
CA ILE A 77 8.26 -13.90 9.83
C ILE A 77 6.97 -13.08 9.90
N LYS A 78 7.04 -11.80 10.33
CA LYS A 78 5.88 -10.90 10.38
C LYS A 78 5.17 -10.77 9.03
N LYS A 79 5.94 -10.61 7.94
CA LYS A 79 5.37 -10.54 6.57
C LYS A 79 4.71 -11.85 6.14
N ASN A 80 5.29 -12.99 6.48
CA ASN A 80 4.72 -14.29 6.15
C ASN A 80 3.40 -14.53 6.89
N LEU A 81 3.34 -14.18 8.18
CA LEU A 81 2.11 -14.25 8.97
C LEU A 81 1.01 -13.33 8.40
N ALA A 82 1.35 -12.09 8.06
CA ALA A 82 0.40 -11.16 7.43
C ALA A 82 -0.15 -11.72 6.10
N LYS A 83 0.72 -12.29 5.24
CA LYS A 83 0.29 -12.94 3.99
C LYS A 83 -0.66 -14.12 4.25
N GLN A 84 -0.41 -14.93 5.27
CA GLN A 84 -1.31 -16.03 5.64
C GLN A 84 -2.68 -15.51 6.08
N VAL A 85 -2.72 -14.45 6.90
CA VAL A 85 -3.99 -13.82 7.33
C VAL A 85 -4.76 -13.27 6.14
N THR A 86 -4.11 -12.52 5.23
CA THR A 86 -4.77 -11.99 4.04
C THR A 86 -5.30 -13.10 3.12
N LYS A 87 -4.54 -14.18 2.93
CA LYS A 87 -5.02 -15.35 2.17
C LYS A 87 -6.23 -16.00 2.82
N LYS A 88 -6.23 -16.16 4.15
CA LYS A 88 -7.37 -16.69 4.91
C LYS A 88 -8.61 -15.81 4.71
N ARG A 89 -8.48 -14.49 4.86
CA ARG A 89 -9.56 -13.51 4.62
C ARG A 89 -10.13 -13.62 3.21
N ARG A 90 -9.27 -13.60 2.18
CA ARG A 90 -9.69 -13.72 0.77
C ARG A 90 -10.44 -15.02 0.50
N ILE A 91 -10.00 -16.15 1.07
CA ILE A 91 -10.72 -17.42 0.89
C ILE A 91 -12.07 -17.38 1.60
N ASP A 92 -12.15 -16.79 2.79
CA ASP A 92 -13.39 -16.69 3.56
C ASP A 92 -14.38 -15.70 2.90
N GLU A 93 -13.91 -14.68 2.18
CA GLU A 93 -14.71 -13.79 1.30
C GLU A 93 -15.26 -14.55 0.08
N LEU A 94 -14.42 -15.33 -0.60
CA LEU A 94 -14.82 -16.08 -1.79
C LEU A 94 -15.70 -17.31 -1.48
N ARG A 95 -15.61 -17.85 -0.25
CA ARG A 95 -16.33 -19.06 0.18
C ARG A 95 -17.06 -18.83 1.52
N PRO A 96 -18.20 -18.11 1.52
CA PRO A 96 -18.92 -17.75 2.74
C PRO A 96 -19.41 -18.96 3.56
N SER A 97 -19.67 -20.09 2.91
CA SER A 97 -20.03 -21.36 3.57
C SER A 97 -18.92 -21.91 4.47
N ARG A 98 -17.64 -21.69 4.13
CA ARG A 98 -16.49 -22.06 4.98
C ARG A 98 -16.43 -21.19 6.23
N LYS A 99 -16.72 -19.89 6.09
CA LYS A 99 -16.81 -18.95 7.22
C LYS A 99 -17.98 -19.28 8.14
N ALA A 100 -19.12 -19.67 7.59
CA ALA A 100 -20.30 -20.12 8.35
C ALA A 100 -19.99 -21.38 9.18
N ARG A 101 -19.39 -22.42 8.57
CA ARG A 101 -19.01 -23.65 9.29
C ARG A 101 -18.01 -23.41 10.43
N LYS A 102 -17.07 -22.49 10.27
CA LYS A 102 -16.13 -22.11 11.34
C LYS A 102 -16.81 -21.42 12.52
N ARG A 103 -17.78 -20.53 12.27
CA ARG A 103 -18.53 -19.85 13.34
C ARG A 103 -19.29 -20.88 14.19
N ASN A 104 -20.06 -21.75 13.54
CA ASN A 104 -20.84 -22.78 14.22
C ASN A 104 -19.97 -23.73 15.07
N TYR A 105 -18.73 -24.03 14.67
CA TYR A 105 -17.82 -24.85 15.48
C TYR A 105 -17.29 -24.09 16.71
N GLN A 106 -17.02 -22.79 16.57
CA GLN A 106 -16.54 -21.97 17.69
C GLN A 106 -17.63 -21.77 18.75
N ASP A 107 -18.88 -21.60 18.33
CA ASP A 107 -20.04 -21.45 19.22
C ASP A 107 -20.28 -22.74 20.04
N VAL A 108 -20.08 -23.92 19.44
CA VAL A 108 -20.23 -25.24 20.12
C VAL A 108 -19.10 -25.55 21.11
N THR A 109 -17.94 -24.90 20.98
CA THR A 109 -16.79 -25.11 21.89
C THR A 109 -16.69 -24.06 23.00
N ALA A 110 -17.59 -23.07 23.01
CA ALA A 110 -17.61 -21.97 23.97
C ALA A 110 -18.64 -22.16 25.10
N ASP A 111 -19.46 -23.21 25.02
CA ASP A 111 -20.29 -23.78 26.10
C ASP A 111 -19.56 -24.93 26.80
#